data_AF-A0A967ST65-F1
#
_entry.id   AF-A0A967ST65-F1
#
_cell.length_a   1.000
_cell.length_b   1.000
_cell.length_c   1.000
_cell.angle_alpha   90.00
_cell.angle_beta   90.00
_cell.angle_gamma   90.00
#
_symmetry.space_group_name_H-M   'P 1'
#
loop_
_entity.id
_entity.type
_entity.pdbx_description
1 polymer ?
#
loop_
_entity_poly.entity_id
_entity_poly.type
_entity_poly.pdbx_seq_one_letter_code
_entity_poly.pdbx_strand_id
1 'polypeptide(L)'
;MRRELIETAGPLDLSFFLNYEDVEWCVRARRMGYEVWYTPDAILWHKISATLGEASPANTYYMTRNALFFFWLNSTPINRWLTTFRIIARTIYTTLTWTIKKQYQNDKYRRLRRANLLALRDFFHGNFGQMGEDVAGICYPQ
;
A
#
# COMPACT_ATOMS: atom_id res chain seq x y z
N MET A 1 -11.34 -1.34 -21.96
CA MET A 1 -10.31 -0.29 -21.83
C MET A 1 -9.82 0.06 -23.23
N ARG A 2 -9.77 1.35 -23.61
CA ARG A 2 -9.30 1.76 -24.95
C ARG A 2 -7.77 1.65 -25.01
N ARG A 3 -7.23 1.19 -26.13
CA ARG A 3 -5.77 1.07 -26.35
C ARG A 3 -5.05 2.41 -26.20
N GLU A 4 -5.62 3.46 -26.76
CA GLU A 4 -5.11 4.84 -26.69
C GLU A 4 -4.90 5.33 -25.24
N LEU A 5 -5.78 4.96 -24.32
CA LEU A 5 -5.61 5.30 -22.90
C LEU A 5 -4.36 4.65 -22.32
N ILE A 6 -4.08 3.39 -22.66
CA ILE A 6 -2.89 2.68 -22.15
C ILE A 6 -1.62 3.33 -22.73
N GLU A 7 -1.64 3.66 -24.02
CA GLU A 7 -0.52 4.32 -24.70
C GLU A 7 -0.26 5.73 -24.15
N THR A 8 -1.31 6.45 -23.75
CA THR A 8 -1.20 7.82 -23.20
C THR A 8 -0.88 7.84 -21.71
N ALA A 9 -1.57 7.02 -20.91
CA ALA A 9 -1.39 6.96 -19.46
C ALA A 9 -0.13 6.22 -19.06
N GLY A 10 0.44 5.38 -19.93
CA GLY A 10 1.60 4.55 -19.65
C GLY A 10 1.29 3.36 -18.72
N PRO A 11 2.31 2.53 -18.43
CA PRO A 11 2.15 1.34 -17.59
C PRO A 11 1.93 1.71 -16.11
N LEU A 12 1.53 0.72 -15.30
CA LEU A 12 1.48 0.86 -13.84
C LEU A 12 2.85 1.30 -13.29
N ASP A 13 2.83 2.16 -12.26
CA ASP A 13 4.07 2.63 -11.64
C ASP A 13 4.70 1.52 -10.79
N LEU A 14 5.85 1.01 -11.26
CA LEU A 14 6.58 -0.09 -10.62
C LEU A 14 7.15 0.29 -9.25
N SER A 15 7.16 1.57 -8.88
CA SER A 15 7.52 2.05 -7.54
C SER A 15 6.54 1.55 -6.47
N PHE A 16 5.32 1.17 -6.86
CA PHE A 16 4.37 0.54 -5.94
C PHE A 16 4.67 -0.96 -5.77
N PHE A 17 5.11 -1.64 -6.83
CA PHE A 17 5.22 -3.09 -6.98
C PHE A 17 3.91 -3.86 -6.77
N LEU A 18 3.24 -3.69 -5.62
CA LEU A 18 1.98 -4.34 -5.28
C LEU A 18 1.14 -3.51 -4.31
N ASN A 19 -0.16 -3.43 -4.57
CA ASN A 19 -1.14 -2.53 -3.96
C ASN A 19 -0.89 -1.03 -4.27
N TYR A 20 -1.98 -0.32 -4.56
CA TYR A 20 -2.04 1.10 -4.94
C TYR A 20 -1.53 1.46 -6.34
N GLU A 21 -0.86 0.56 -7.06
CA GLU A 21 -0.45 0.79 -8.46
C GLU A 21 -1.66 1.02 -9.38
N ASP A 22 -2.73 0.26 -9.15
CA ASP A 22 -3.99 0.33 -9.88
C ASP A 22 -4.78 1.60 -9.54
N VAL A 23 -4.81 1.98 -8.26
CA VAL A 23 -5.45 3.20 -7.77
C VAL A 23 -4.73 4.44 -8.29
N GLU A 24 -3.39 4.45 -8.26
CA GLU A 24 -2.57 5.52 -8.85
C GLU A 24 -2.89 5.66 -10.34
N TRP A 25 -2.90 4.55 -11.08
CA TRP A 25 -3.18 4.57 -12.50
C TRP A 25 -4.58 5.10 -12.83
N CYS A 26 -5.60 4.73 -12.04
CA CYS A 26 -6.95 5.26 -12.18
C CYS A 26 -7.02 6.77 -11.91
N VAL A 27 -6.31 7.26 -10.89
CA VAL A 27 -6.21 8.71 -10.60
C VAL A 27 -5.50 9.44 -11.73
N ARG A 28 -4.43 8.86 -12.27
CA ARG A 28 -3.69 9.40 -13.41
C ARG A 28 -4.56 9.48 -14.66
N ALA A 29 -5.31 8.42 -14.98
CA ALA A 29 -6.27 8.42 -16.07
C ALA A 29 -7.35 9.50 -15.90
N ARG A 30 -7.89 9.68 -14.69
CA ARG A 30 -8.86 10.75 -14.40
C ARG A 30 -8.30 12.15 -14.62
N ARG A 31 -7.04 12.40 -14.25
CA ARG A 31 -6.36 13.67 -14.51
C ARG A 31 -6.17 13.98 -15.98
N MET A 32 -6.13 12.95 -16.83
CA MET A 32 -6.09 13.07 -18.29
C MET A 32 -7.48 13.26 -18.90
N GLY A 33 -8.53 13.41 -18.09
CA GLY A 33 -9.91 13.64 -18.56
C GLY A 33 -10.71 12.36 -18.83
N TYR A 34 -10.17 11.19 -18.51
CA TYR A 34 -10.90 9.93 -18.67
C TYR A 34 -11.80 9.64 -17.47
N GLU A 35 -12.93 8.98 -17.74
CA GLU A 35 -13.82 8.51 -16.70
C GLU A 35 -13.43 7.10 -16.22
N VAL A 36 -13.62 6.85 -14.92
CA VAL A 36 -13.42 5.54 -14.30
C VAL A 36 -14.73 5.14 -13.66
N TRP A 37 -15.36 4.10 -14.21
CA TRP A 37 -16.69 3.62 -13.85
C TRP A 37 -16.64 2.25 -13.19
N TYR A 38 -17.60 2.00 -12.30
CA TYR A 38 -17.91 0.68 -11.76
C TYR A 38 -19.18 0.16 -12.45
N THR A 39 -19.15 -1.10 -12.91
CA THR A 39 -20.27 -1.73 -13.61
C THR A 39 -20.79 -2.90 -12.78
N PRO A 40 -21.90 -2.73 -12.02
CA PRO A 40 -22.39 -3.76 -11.09
C PRO A 40 -22.84 -5.05 -11.79
N ASP A 41 -23.25 -4.97 -13.06
CA ASP A 41 -23.73 -6.13 -13.83
C ASP A 41 -22.60 -7.04 -14.34
N ALA A 42 -21.36 -6.55 -14.33
CA ALA A 42 -20.19 -7.32 -14.75
C ALA A 42 -19.58 -8.06 -13.54
N ILE A 43 -19.92 -9.35 -13.38
CA ILE A 43 -19.51 -10.16 -12.23
C ILE A 43 -18.28 -11.01 -12.57
N LEU A 44 -17.23 -10.89 -11.75
CA LEU A 44 -16.04 -11.74 -11.79
C LEU A 44 -15.67 -12.22 -10.38
N TRP A 45 -15.42 -13.52 -10.25
CA TRP A 45 -15.01 -14.12 -8.97
C TRP A 45 -13.49 -14.02 -8.81
N HIS A 46 -13.05 -13.41 -7.71
CA HIS A 46 -11.64 -13.29 -7.35
C HIS A 46 -11.38 -13.94 -5.99
N LYS A 47 -10.33 -14.75 -5.91
CA LYS A 47 -9.86 -15.31 -4.64
C LYS A 47 -9.00 -14.28 -3.91
N ILE A 48 -9.62 -13.59 -2.97
CA ILE A 48 -9.01 -12.50 -2.19
C ILE A 48 -7.77 -12.99 -1.45
N SER A 49 -6.71 -12.18 -1.47
CA SER A 49 -5.46 -12.41 -0.73
C SER A 49 -4.72 -13.72 -1.08
N ALA A 50 -4.95 -14.30 -2.25
CA ALA A 50 -4.26 -15.53 -2.67
C ALA A 50 -2.73 -15.39 -2.72
N THR A 51 -2.22 -14.21 -3.07
CA THR A 51 -0.77 -13.96 -3.24
C THR A 51 -0.08 -13.65 -1.91
N LEU A 52 -0.63 -12.73 -1.12
CA LEU A 52 0.04 -12.23 0.10
C LEU A 52 -0.48 -12.88 1.38
N GLY A 53 -1.62 -13.56 1.35
CA GLY A 53 -2.35 -14.00 2.54
C GLY A 53 -3.10 -12.85 3.25
N GLU A 54 -4.22 -13.21 3.88
CA GLU A 54 -5.06 -12.24 4.58
C GLU A 54 -4.37 -11.71 5.85
N ALA A 55 -4.38 -10.39 6.03
CA ALA A 55 -3.75 -9.72 7.18
C ALA A 55 -2.29 -10.17 7.42
N SER A 56 -1.52 -10.35 6.34
CA SER A 56 -0.12 -10.77 6.40
C SER A 56 0.83 -9.58 6.61
N PRO A 57 2.07 -9.84 7.07
CA PRO A 57 3.08 -8.78 7.19
C PRO A 57 3.46 -8.17 5.83
N ALA A 58 3.48 -8.96 4.75
CA ALA A 58 3.74 -8.46 3.40
C ALA A 58 2.67 -7.45 2.96
N ASN A 59 1.39 -7.81 3.15
CA ASN A 59 0.28 -6.93 2.84
C ASN A 59 0.33 -5.65 3.70
N THR A 60 0.61 -5.79 5.00
CA THR A 60 0.75 -4.67 5.93
C THR A 60 1.87 -3.71 5.53
N TYR A 61 3.01 -4.25 5.10
CA TYR A 61 4.14 -3.46 4.63
C TYR A 61 3.77 -2.64 3.38
N TYR A 62 3.30 -3.31 2.31
CA TYR A 62 2.99 -2.64 1.05
C TYR A 62 1.84 -1.65 1.22
N MET A 63 0.74 -2.04 1.87
CA MET A 63 -0.39 -1.13 2.10
C MET A 63 0.02 0.14 2.84
N THR A 64 0.86 0.03 3.88
CA THR A 64 1.29 1.19 4.67
C THR A 64 2.26 2.08 3.88
N ARG A 65 3.32 1.50 3.29
CA ARG A 65 4.33 2.26 2.53
C ARG A 65 3.70 2.92 1.31
N ASN A 66 2.89 2.17 0.58
CA ASN A 66 2.30 2.62 -0.67
C ASN A 66 1.14 3.58 -0.47
N ALA A 67 0.38 3.49 0.62
CA ALA A 67 -0.59 4.53 0.97
C ALA A 67 0.12 5.87 1.18
N LEU A 68 1.23 5.89 1.94
CA LEU A 68 2.02 7.11 2.14
C LEU A 68 2.54 7.65 0.80
N PHE A 69 3.12 6.79 -0.03
CA PHE A 69 3.64 7.17 -1.33
C PHE A 69 2.55 7.69 -2.28
N PHE A 70 1.42 7.00 -2.38
CA PHE A 70 0.28 7.41 -3.20
C PHE A 70 -0.23 8.80 -2.81
N PHE A 71 -0.49 9.04 -1.53
CA PHE A 71 -0.99 10.34 -1.08
C PHE A 71 0.07 11.42 -1.19
N TRP A 72 1.36 11.07 -1.05
CA TRP A 72 2.45 11.99 -1.31
C TRP A 72 2.44 12.48 -2.76
N LEU A 73 2.35 11.58 -3.73
CA LEU A 73 2.32 11.92 -5.14
C LEU A 73 1.03 12.64 -5.55
N ASN A 74 -0.12 12.19 -5.04
CA ASN A 74 -1.41 12.55 -5.61
C ASN A 74 -2.21 13.62 -4.87
N SER A 75 -1.80 14.05 -3.67
CA SER A 75 -2.54 15.06 -2.90
C SER A 75 -2.07 16.48 -3.20
N THR A 76 -2.98 17.46 -3.00
CA THR A 76 -2.60 18.87 -2.92
C THR A 76 -1.63 19.10 -1.76
N PRO A 77 -0.79 20.16 -1.76
CA PRO A 77 0.24 20.37 -0.74
C PRO A 77 -0.29 20.30 0.71
N ILE A 78 -1.45 20.91 0.99
CA ILE A 78 -2.08 20.90 2.32
C ILE A 78 -2.54 19.47 2.68
N ASN A 79 -3.25 18.81 1.76
CA ASN A 79 -3.77 17.48 2.00
C ASN A 79 -2.66 16.44 2.08
N ARG A 80 -1.53 16.64 1.39
CA ARG A 80 -0.35 15.78 1.43
C ARG A 80 0.19 15.68 2.85
N TRP A 81 0.45 16.81 3.51
CA TRP A 81 0.94 16.82 4.88
C TRP A 81 -0.08 16.24 5.86
N LEU A 82 -1.35 16.62 5.73
CA LEU A 82 -2.42 16.13 6.59
C LEU A 82 -2.61 14.61 6.49
N THR A 83 -2.68 14.06 5.27
CA THR A 83 -2.87 12.62 5.03
C THR A 83 -1.64 11.82 5.48
N THR A 84 -0.44 12.29 5.16
CA THR A 84 0.83 11.70 5.60
C THR A 84 0.86 11.62 7.13
N PHE A 85 0.59 12.73 7.81
CA PHE A 85 0.53 12.79 9.27
C PHE A 85 -0.51 11.80 9.84
N ARG A 86 -1.73 11.77 9.27
CA ARG A 86 -2.79 10.85 9.72
C ARG A 86 -2.41 9.38 9.56
N ILE A 87 -1.79 9.00 8.44
CA ILE A 87 -1.36 7.63 8.19
C ILE A 87 -0.22 7.24 9.16
N ILE A 88 0.77 8.11 9.35
CA ILE A 88 1.85 7.89 10.32
C ILE A 88 1.27 7.74 11.73
N ALA A 89 0.42 8.68 12.16
CA ALA A 89 -0.20 8.65 13.49
C ALA A 89 -1.00 7.37 13.72
N ARG A 90 -1.82 6.95 12.73
CA ARG A 90 -2.56 5.68 12.78
C ARG A 90 -1.62 4.48 12.88
N THR A 91 -0.53 4.47 12.11
CA THR A 91 0.45 3.38 12.07
C THR A 91 1.18 3.27 13.40
N ILE A 92 1.60 4.40 13.99
CA ILE A 92 2.21 4.47 15.32
C ILE A 92 1.22 3.97 16.37
N TYR A 93 -0.01 4.50 16.40
CA TYR A 93 -1.05 4.08 17.35
C TYR A 93 -1.32 2.57 17.29
N THR A 94 -1.43 2.01 16.08
CA THR A 94 -1.65 0.58 15.85
C THR A 94 -0.47 -0.24 16.36
N THR A 95 0.75 0.19 16.03
CA THR A 95 2.00 -0.46 16.45
C THR A 95 2.16 -0.45 17.97
N LEU A 96 1.87 0.68 18.63
CA LEU A 96 1.87 0.79 20.09
C LEU A 96 0.81 -0.11 20.72
N THR A 97 -0.40 -0.12 20.17
CA THR A 97 -1.50 -0.98 20.65
C THR A 97 -1.11 -2.46 20.60
N TRP A 98 -0.49 -2.91 19.50
CA TRP A 98 0.00 -4.29 19.34
C TRP A 98 1.23 -4.61 20.20
N THR A 99 1.94 -3.59 20.68
CA THR A 99 3.10 -3.77 21.56
C THR A 99 2.65 -3.86 23.03
N ILE A 100 1.69 -3.03 23.43
CA ILE A 100 1.28 -2.86 24.83
C ILE A 100 0.23 -3.91 25.25
N LYS A 101 -0.81 -4.14 24.43
CA LYS A 101 -1.91 -5.02 24.85
C LYS A 101 -1.48 -6.49 24.81
N LYS A 102 -1.63 -7.18 25.94
CA LYS A 102 -1.22 -8.58 26.13
C LYS A 102 -1.76 -9.54 25.07
N GLN A 103 -3.00 -9.34 24.60
CA GLN A 103 -3.64 -10.16 23.56
C GLN A 103 -2.91 -10.15 22.20
N TYR A 104 -2.02 -9.19 21.96
CA TYR A 104 -1.23 -9.06 20.73
C TYR A 104 0.23 -9.47 20.91
N GLN A 105 0.61 -10.04 22.05
CA GLN A 105 1.98 -10.49 22.30
C GLN A 105 2.23 -11.89 21.73
N ASN A 106 2.05 -12.03 20.42
CA ASN A 106 2.35 -13.26 19.68
C ASN A 106 3.20 -12.97 18.43
N ASP A 107 3.69 -14.05 17.81
CA ASP A 107 4.58 -14.01 16.66
C ASP A 107 3.97 -13.32 15.44
N LYS A 108 2.66 -13.49 15.22
CA LYS A 108 1.94 -12.82 14.13
C LYS A 108 2.04 -11.31 14.28
N TYR A 109 1.60 -10.77 15.41
CA TYR A 109 1.62 -9.32 15.66
C TYR A 109 3.05 -8.78 15.83
N ARG A 110 4.02 -9.62 16.23
CA ARG A 110 5.45 -9.26 16.18
C ARG A 110 5.94 -8.98 14.77
N ARG A 111 5.52 -9.78 13.80
CA ARG A 111 5.87 -9.54 12.39
C ARG A 111 5.11 -8.35 11.82
N LEU A 112 3.82 -8.22 12.14
CA LEU A 112 3.01 -7.08 11.69
C LEU A 112 3.54 -5.72 12.17
N ARG A 113 3.94 -5.61 13.45
CA ARG A 113 4.55 -4.36 13.96
C ARG A 113 5.88 -4.05 13.27
N ARG A 114 6.72 -5.06 13.03
CA ARG A 114 7.98 -4.86 12.29
C ARG A 114 7.73 -4.43 10.85
N ALA A 115 6.77 -5.05 10.16
CA ALA A 115 6.37 -4.65 8.81
C ALA A 115 5.92 -3.19 8.74
N ASN A 116 5.12 -2.71 9.71
CA ASN A 116 4.74 -1.29 9.79
C ASN A 116 5.95 -0.37 9.98
N LEU A 117 6.87 -0.72 10.89
CA LEU A 117 8.06 0.09 11.13
C LEU A 117 8.97 0.16 9.91
N LEU A 118 9.13 -0.96 9.20
CA LEU A 118 9.92 -1.03 7.97
C LEU A 118 9.25 -0.29 6.80
N ALA A 119 7.92 -0.32 6.71
CA ALA A 119 7.17 0.45 5.74
C ALA A 119 7.38 1.96 5.94
N LEU A 120 7.35 2.43 7.19
CA LEU A 120 7.66 3.82 7.52
C LEU A 120 9.12 4.15 7.17
N ARG A 121 10.07 3.30 7.58
CA ARG A 121 11.49 3.46 7.26
C ARG A 121 11.69 3.63 5.76
N ASP A 122 11.16 2.71 4.95
CA ASP A 122 11.39 2.69 3.51
C ASP A 122 10.74 3.87 2.81
N PHE A 123 9.56 4.31 3.25
CA PHE A 123 8.96 5.54 2.75
C PHE A 123 9.87 6.76 2.98
N PHE A 124 10.42 6.93 4.18
CA PHE A 124 11.30 8.07 4.49
C PHE A 124 12.66 8.00 3.81
N HIS A 125 13.18 6.81 3.54
CA HIS A 125 14.44 6.64 2.79
C HIS A 125 14.24 6.71 1.27
N GLY A 126 13.00 6.77 0.78
CA GLY A 126 12.71 6.74 -0.65
C GLY A 126 12.88 5.36 -1.29
N ASN A 127 12.85 4.29 -0.49
CA ASN A 127 12.96 2.91 -0.95
C ASN A 127 11.60 2.43 -1.45
N PHE A 128 11.37 2.57 -2.76
CA PHE A 128 10.15 2.15 -3.43
C PHE A 128 10.41 0.92 -4.33
N GLY A 129 9.33 0.30 -4.80
CA GLY A 129 9.36 -0.93 -5.59
C GLY A 129 9.25 -2.19 -4.75
N GLN A 130 9.88 -3.28 -5.19
CA GLN A 130 9.86 -4.55 -4.49
C GLN A 130 10.54 -4.43 -3.12
N MET A 131 9.97 -5.07 -2.09
CA MET A 131 10.55 -5.09 -0.74
C MET A 131 11.94 -5.75 -0.75
N GLY A 132 12.85 -5.22 0.08
CA GLY A 132 14.20 -5.79 0.26
C GLY A 132 14.18 -7.13 1.00
N GLU A 133 15.33 -7.82 1.01
CA GLU A 133 15.49 -9.13 1.66
C GLU A 133 15.22 -9.08 3.17
N ASP A 134 15.56 -7.97 3.82
CA ASP A 134 15.33 -7.74 5.25
C ASP A 134 13.83 -7.70 5.60
N VAL A 135 13.03 -7.04 4.74
CA VAL A 135 11.58 -7.01 4.86
C VAL A 135 10.99 -8.37 4.51
N ALA A 136 11.49 -9.00 3.44
CA ALA A 136 11.03 -10.30 2.97
C ALA A 136 11.20 -11.39 4.04
N GLY A 137 12.34 -11.42 4.75
CA GLY A 137 12.60 -12.38 5.83
C GLY A 137 11.63 -12.28 7.01
N ILE A 138 11.01 -11.12 7.22
CA ILE A 138 9.96 -10.93 8.24
C ILE A 138 8.59 -11.33 7.70
N CYS A 139 8.35 -11.09 6.42
CA CYS A 139 7.09 -11.37 5.77
C CYS A 139 6.87 -12.86 5.50
N TYR A 140 7.92 -13.55 5.08
CA TYR A 140 7.91 -14.95 4.68
C TYR A 140 9.01 -15.70 5.45
N PRO A 141 8.82 -15.98 6.75
CA PRO A 141 9.77 -16.79 7.49
C PRO A 141 9.82 -18.20 6.90
N GLN A 142 11.03 -18.74 6.79
CA GLN A 142 11.28 -20.13 6.41
C GLN A 142 10.91 -21.10 7.55
#